data_AF-A0A2Z6EVD5-F1
#
_entry.id   AF-A0A2Z6EVD5-F1
#
_cell.length_a   1.000
_cell.length_b   1.000
_cell.length_c   1.000
_cell.angle_alpha   90.00
_cell.angle_beta   90.00
_cell.angle_gamma   90.00
#
_symmetry.space_group_name_H-M   'P 1'
#
loop_
_entity.id
_entity.type
_entity.pdbx_description
1 polymer ?
#
loop_
_entity_poly.entity_id
_entity_poly.type
_entity_poly.pdbx_seq_one_letter_code
_entity_poly.pdbx_strand_id
1 'polypeptide(L)'
;MNQASSGENRAEAARRILSNATRVELDPKELDLTKLGLRNLPDALRFCQDLTVLNLRSNQLESMPTWIKELQALQDLDVSSNQLSQLPESIGALSELKKTESVA
;
A
#
# COMPACT_ATOMS: atom_id res chain seq x y z
N MET A 1 27.45 -16.79 -1.36
CA MET A 1 26.31 -16.19 -0.63
C MET A 1 26.59 -14.69 -0.61
N ASN A 2 25.97 -13.81 -1.39
CA ASN A 2 24.67 -13.85 -2.04
C ASN A 2 24.78 -13.20 -3.41
N GLN A 3 24.12 -13.83 -4.39
CA GLN A 3 23.93 -13.32 -5.74
C GLN A 3 23.29 -11.93 -5.64
N ALA A 4 24.02 -10.92 -6.08
CA ALA A 4 23.46 -9.64 -6.45
C ALA A 4 22.67 -9.86 -7.75
N SER A 5 21.43 -10.32 -7.62
CA SER A 5 20.49 -10.37 -8.74
C SER A 5 20.18 -8.92 -9.15
N SER A 6 20.74 -8.55 -10.29
CA SER A 6 20.71 -7.25 -10.97
C SER A 6 19.31 -6.84 -11.47
N GLY A 7 18.30 -6.95 -10.62
CA GLY A 7 16.93 -6.56 -10.93
C GLY A 7 16.27 -5.97 -9.71
N GLU A 8 16.64 -4.74 -9.34
CA GLU A 8 15.85 -3.96 -8.39
C GLU A 8 14.49 -3.68 -9.03
N ASN A 9 13.56 -4.63 -8.87
CA ASN A 9 12.19 -4.44 -9.27
C ASN A 9 11.68 -3.23 -8.49
N ARG A 10 11.10 -2.22 -9.15
CA ARG A 10 10.73 -0.96 -8.48
C ARG A 10 9.78 -1.19 -7.29
N ALA A 11 8.99 -2.25 -7.33
CA ALA A 11 8.19 -2.76 -6.24
C ALA A 11 9.06 -3.24 -5.03
N GLU A 12 10.11 -4.00 -5.28
CA GLU A 12 11.07 -4.47 -4.26
C GLU A 12 11.74 -3.28 -3.57
N ALA A 13 12.11 -2.24 -4.32
CA ALA A 13 12.69 -1.02 -3.75
C ALA A 13 11.73 -0.34 -2.76
N ALA A 14 10.44 -0.22 -3.11
CA ALA A 14 9.40 0.31 -2.20
C ALA A 14 9.32 -0.51 -0.91
N ARG A 15 9.28 -1.84 -1.06
CA ARG A 15 9.19 -2.79 0.05
C ARG A 15 10.42 -2.74 0.95
N ARG A 16 11.62 -2.58 0.37
CA ARG A 16 12.86 -2.42 1.13
C ARG A 16 12.87 -1.12 1.93
N ILE A 17 12.40 -0.01 1.35
CA ILE A 17 12.31 1.27 2.06
C ILE A 17 11.36 1.14 3.25
N LEU A 18 10.17 0.57 3.03
CA LEU A 18 9.17 0.35 4.07
C LEU A 18 9.67 -0.65 5.11
N SER A 19 10.14 -1.83 4.71
CA SER A 19 10.70 -2.85 5.59
C SER A 19 11.87 -2.33 6.43
N ASN A 20 12.72 -1.46 5.87
CA ASN A 20 13.79 -0.81 6.65
C ASN A 20 13.24 0.21 7.66
N ALA A 21 12.19 0.97 7.29
CA ALA A 21 11.55 1.93 8.18
C ALA A 21 10.76 1.25 9.31
N THR A 22 10.16 0.09 9.05
CA THR A 22 9.25 -0.60 9.97
C THR A 22 9.90 -1.77 10.69
N ARG A 23 11.01 -2.28 10.16
CA ARG A 23 11.71 -3.49 10.61
C ARG A 23 10.80 -4.72 10.62
N VAL A 24 9.89 -4.79 9.65
CA VAL A 24 8.96 -5.92 9.45
C VAL A 24 9.20 -6.51 8.07
N GLU A 25 9.11 -7.83 7.96
CA GLU A 25 9.04 -8.52 6.67
C GLU A 25 7.64 -8.32 6.10
N LEU A 26 7.58 -7.76 4.89
CA LEU A 26 6.34 -7.51 4.19
C LEU A 26 6.15 -8.65 3.19
N ASP A 27 4.91 -9.02 2.88
CA ASP A 27 4.59 -10.05 1.89
C ASP A 27 4.38 -9.44 0.49
N PRO A 28 4.75 -10.14 -0.60
CA PRO A 28 4.74 -9.55 -1.94
C PRO A 28 3.31 -9.26 -2.41
N LYS A 29 2.35 -9.99 -1.85
CA LYS A 29 0.91 -9.84 -2.09
C LYS A 29 0.20 -9.09 -0.97
N GLU A 30 0.77 -9.10 0.25
CA GLU A 30 0.15 -8.52 1.43
C GLU A 30 1.10 -7.51 2.07
N LEU A 31 0.65 -6.25 2.13
CA LEU A 31 1.45 -5.15 2.62
C LEU A 31 0.76 -4.57 3.85
N ASP A 32 1.28 -4.93 5.02
CA ASP A 32 0.83 -4.37 6.28
C ASP A 32 1.70 -3.19 6.72
N LEU A 33 1.08 -2.01 6.70
CA LEU A 33 1.65 -0.74 7.10
C LEU A 33 0.88 -0.14 8.29
N THR A 34 0.21 -0.97 9.08
CA THR A 34 -0.59 -0.53 10.21
C THR A 34 0.25 0.19 11.28
N LYS A 35 -0.24 1.30 11.82
CA LYS A 35 0.38 2.07 12.93
C LYS A 35 1.79 2.61 12.65
N LEU A 36 2.08 2.97 11.40
CA LEU A 36 3.38 3.51 11.03
C LEU A 36 3.46 5.04 11.03
N GLY A 37 2.34 5.72 11.29
CA GLY A 37 2.29 7.19 11.27
C GLY A 37 2.58 7.76 9.88
N LEU A 38 2.29 7.00 8.82
CA LEU A 38 2.49 7.45 7.45
C LEU A 38 1.54 8.61 7.14
N ARG A 39 2.11 9.74 6.74
CA ARG A 39 1.34 10.89 6.23
C ARG A 39 1.05 10.77 4.73
N ASN A 40 1.99 10.17 3.99
CA ASN A 40 1.88 9.93 2.56
C ASN A 40 2.47 8.56 2.23
N LEU A 41 1.94 7.93 1.19
CA LEU A 41 2.49 6.70 0.65
C LEU A 41 3.53 7.01 -0.43
N PRO A 42 4.66 6.27 -0.47
CA PRO A 42 5.66 6.46 -1.50
C PRO A 42 5.13 6.01 -2.87
N ASP A 43 5.38 6.80 -3.91
CA ASP A 43 4.98 6.52 -5.29
C ASP A 43 5.53 5.19 -5.82
N ALA A 44 6.58 4.67 -5.19
CA ALA A 44 7.16 3.38 -5.53
C ALA A 44 6.18 2.21 -5.30
N LEU A 45 5.15 2.38 -4.46
CA LEU A 45 4.10 1.38 -4.28
C LEU A 45 3.24 1.18 -5.52
N ARG A 46 3.19 2.16 -6.43
CA ARG A 46 2.47 2.01 -7.72
C ARG A 46 3.00 0.86 -8.58
N PHE A 47 4.23 0.42 -8.34
CA PHE A 47 4.85 -0.67 -9.07
C PHE A 47 4.49 -2.05 -8.48
N CYS A 48 3.84 -2.11 -7.31
CA CYS A 48 3.41 -3.35 -6.66
C CYS A 48 2.07 -3.83 -7.24
N GLN A 49 1.99 -4.06 -8.56
CA GLN A 49 0.73 -4.42 -9.23
C GLN A 49 0.16 -5.79 -8.80
N ASP A 50 1.02 -6.68 -8.29
CA ASP A 50 0.64 -7.98 -7.72
C ASP A 50 0.09 -7.90 -6.28
N LEU A 51 0.01 -6.69 -5.70
CA LEU A 51 -0.47 -6.51 -4.33
C LEU A 51 -1.98 -6.77 -4.26
N THR A 52 -2.36 -7.72 -3.42
CA THR A 52 -3.76 -8.10 -3.18
C THR A 52 -4.31 -7.53 -1.89
N VAL A 53 -3.48 -7.34 -0.86
CA VAL A 53 -3.90 -6.82 0.44
C VAL A 53 -3.02 -5.64 0.83
N LEU A 54 -3.64 -4.52 1.20
CA LEU A 54 -2.96 -3.31 1.67
C LEU A 54 -3.61 -2.80 2.96
N ASN A 55 -2.93 -3.01 4.08
CA ASN A 55 -3.35 -2.50 5.37
C ASN A 55 -2.63 -1.18 5.69
N LEU A 56 -3.37 -0.09 5.70
CA LEU A 56 -2.91 1.25 6.05
C LEU A 56 -3.56 1.74 7.35
N ARG A 57 -4.11 0.83 8.15
CA ARG A 57 -4.86 1.15 9.35
C ARG A 57 -4.04 1.95 10.36
N SER A 58 -4.68 2.88 11.07
CA SER A 58 -4.03 3.68 12.13
C SER A 58 -2.79 4.45 11.65
N ASN A 59 -2.84 4.99 10.43
CA ASN A 59 -1.85 5.94 9.94
C ASN A 59 -2.38 7.38 10.01
N GLN A 60 -1.65 8.33 9.45
CA GLN A 60 -2.01 9.74 9.40
C GLN A 60 -2.20 10.19 7.95
N LEU A 61 -2.70 9.31 7.09
CA LEU A 61 -2.90 9.63 5.68
C LEU A 61 -3.99 10.68 5.56
N GLU A 62 -3.63 11.86 5.03
CA GLU A 62 -4.56 12.96 4.78
C GLU A 62 -5.22 12.83 3.41
N SER A 63 -4.55 12.17 2.47
CA SER A 63 -5.05 11.89 1.13
C SER A 63 -4.49 10.57 0.62
N MET A 64 -5.30 9.87 -0.17
CA MET A 64 -4.83 8.69 -0.89
C MET A 64 -4.24 9.10 -2.25
N PRO A 65 -3.15 8.46 -2.67
CA PRO A 65 -2.51 8.77 -3.94
C PRO A 65 -3.36 8.34 -5.14
N THR A 66 -3.28 9.09 -6.24
CA THR A 66 -4.01 8.79 -7.48
C THR A 66 -3.53 7.53 -8.19
N TRP A 67 -2.28 7.12 -7.95
CA TRP A 67 -1.70 5.89 -8.49
C TRP A 67 -2.22 4.62 -7.80
N ILE A 68 -3.04 4.73 -6.74
CA ILE A 68 -3.68 3.56 -6.11
C ILE A 68 -4.48 2.74 -7.12
N LYS A 69 -5.04 3.39 -8.16
CA LYS A 69 -5.75 2.75 -9.28
C LYS A 69 -4.90 1.80 -10.12
N GLU A 70 -3.57 1.91 -10.04
CA GLU A 70 -2.65 1.02 -10.77
C GLU A 70 -2.55 -0.35 -10.10
N LEU A 71 -2.97 -0.47 -8.83
CA LEU A 71 -3.00 -1.72 -8.08
C LEU A 71 -4.23 -2.57 -8.46
N GLN A 72 -4.35 -2.97 -9.72
CA GLN A 72 -5.56 -3.66 -10.22
C GLN A 72 -5.82 -5.01 -9.55
N ALA A 73 -4.80 -5.67 -9.00
CA ALA A 73 -4.97 -6.92 -8.25
C ALA A 73 -5.39 -6.70 -6.79
N LEU A 74 -5.54 -5.45 -6.34
CA LEU A 74 -5.86 -5.15 -4.95
C LEU A 74 -7.29 -5.58 -4.64
N GLN A 75 -7.40 -6.54 -3.73
CA GLN A 75 -8.65 -7.11 -3.26
C GLN A 75 -9.07 -6.52 -1.93
N ASP A 76 -8.13 -6.26 -1.02
CA ASP A 76 -8.43 -5.71 0.30
C ASP A 76 -7.59 -4.47 0.57
N LEU A 77 -8.26 -3.39 0.99
CA LEU A 77 -7.65 -2.12 1.35
C LEU A 77 -8.26 -1.62 2.65
N ASP A 78 -7.48 -1.67 3.74
CA ASP A 78 -7.87 -1.09 5.01
C ASP A 78 -7.21 0.29 5.15
N VAL A 79 -8.03 1.34 5.23
CA VAL A 79 -7.60 2.71 5.49
C VAL A 79 -8.25 3.28 6.76
N SER A 80 -8.77 2.41 7.63
CA SER A 80 -9.44 2.80 8.86
C SER A 80 -8.48 3.52 9.83
N SER A 81 -9.04 4.43 10.63
CA SER A 81 -8.25 5.25 11.57
C SER A 81 -7.14 6.06 10.89
N ASN A 82 -7.39 6.57 9.68
CA ASN A 82 -6.58 7.61 9.03
C ASN A 82 -7.25 8.98 9.13
N GLN A 83 -6.60 10.02 8.60
CA GLN A 83 -7.13 11.38 8.49
C GLN A 83 -7.70 11.65 7.09
N LEU A 84 -8.11 10.59 6.39
CA LEU A 84 -8.67 10.69 5.04
C LEU A 84 -10.04 11.34 5.13
N SER A 85 -10.12 12.61 4.76
CA SER A 85 -11.39 13.33 4.72
C SER A 85 -12.29 12.81 3.60
N GLN A 86 -11.69 12.36 2.50
CA GLN A 86 -12.37 11.75 1.35
C GLN A 86 -11.47 10.69 0.72
N LEU A 87 -12.09 9.65 0.16
CA LEU A 87 -11.40 8.70 -0.72
C LEU A 87 -11.40 9.24 -2.15
N PRO A 88 -10.27 9.22 -2.87
CA PRO A 88 -10.22 9.67 -4.26
C PRO A 88 -11.00 8.70 -5.13
N GLU A 89 -11.56 9.22 -6.22
CA GLU A 89 -12.29 8.44 -7.23
C GLU A 89 -11.43 7.31 -7.82
N SER A 90 -10.10 7.44 -7.73
CA SER A 90 -9.13 6.41 -8.10
C SER A 90 -9.31 5.08 -7.35
N ILE A 91 -9.82 5.10 -6.11
CA ILE A 91 -10.16 3.88 -5.35
C ILE A 91 -11.33 3.16 -6.03
N GLY A 92 -12.28 3.91 -6.58
CA GLY A 92 -13.42 3.34 -7.33
C GLY A 92 -13.03 2.72 -8.66
N ALA A 93 -11.83 3.02 -9.19
CA ALA A 93 -11.31 2.39 -10.40
C ALA A 93 -10.75 0.98 -10.15
N LEU A 94 -10.61 0.56 -8.89
CA LEU A 94 -10.15 -0.78 -8.53
C LEU A 94 -11.31 -1.77 -8.67
N SER A 95 -11.33 -2.53 -9.77
CA SER A 95 -12.40 -3.47 -10.07
C SER A 95 -12.44 -4.69 -9.12
N GLU A 96 -11.28 -5.12 -8.63
CA GLU A 96 -11.16 -6.28 -7.74
C GLU A 96 -11.29 -5.93 -6.26
N LEU A 97 -11.36 -4.63 -5.92
CA LEU A 97 -11.36 -4.18 -4.54
C LEU A 97 -12.67 -4.53 -3.84
N LYS A 98 -12.59 -5.47 -2.89
CA LYS A 98 -13.61 -5.67 -1.88
C LYS A 98 -13.55 -4.51 -0.91
N LYS A 99 -14.39 -3.53 -1.19
CA LYS A 99 -14.56 -2.34 -0.36
C LYS A 99 -15.14 -2.77 0.99
N THR A 100 -14.29 -3.06 1.96
CA THR A 100 -14.71 -3.26 3.35
C THR A 100 -14.87 -1.88 3.99
N GLU A 101 -16.00 -1.23 3.70
CA GLU A 101 -16.40 -0.02 4.42
C GLU A 101 -16.73 -0.39 5.87
N SER A 102 -15.71 -0.42 6.74
CA SER A 102 -15.94 -0.24 8.18
C SER A 102 -15.69 1.22 8.52
N VAL A 103 -16.66 2.05 8.13
CA VAL A 103 -16.95 3.30 8.81
C VAL A 103 -17.53 2.95 10.17
N ALA A 104 -16.73 3.11 11.23
CA ALA A 104 -17.18 3.13 12.61
C ALA A 104 -16.72 4.43 13.25
#